data_AF-A0A369LIY6-F1
#
_entry.id   AF-A0A369LIY6-F1
#
_cell.length_a   1.000
_cell.length_b   1.000
_cell.length_c   1.000
_cell.angle_alpha   90.00
_cell.angle_beta   90.00
_cell.angle_gamma   90.00
#
_symmetry.space_group_name_H-M   'P 1'
#
loop_
_entity.id
_entity.type
_entity.pdbx_description
1 polymer ?
#
loop_
_entity_poly.entity_id
_entity_poly.type
_entity_poly.pdbx_seq_one_letter_code
_entity_poly.pdbx_strand_id
1 'polypeptide(L)'
;MFLCLKRTMGGYGLPFPKLNFPIEPTSAARKAAHKQRYVLDLYWPKRKIDVEYDSDSYHASSEGIASDAQRRNALQLMDVTVITVTRGQLYNAASFDRTARIIAASIGVRLPKTSQRWISQKQMLRYVLLKNETKTERKGNST
;
A
#
# COMPACT_ATOMS: atom_id res chain seq x y z
N MET A 1 3.07 7.89 3.70
CA MET A 1 2.79 9.31 4.02
C MET A 1 1.45 9.83 3.48
N PHE A 2 1.11 9.59 2.21
CA PHE A 2 -0.15 10.06 1.60
C PHE A 2 -1.43 9.67 2.36
N LEU A 3 -1.50 8.42 2.84
CA LEU A 3 -2.70 7.88 3.50
C LEU A 3 -2.95 8.52 4.87
N CYS A 4 -1.91 8.66 5.70
CA CYS A 4 -2.09 8.97 7.13
C CYS A 4 -1.97 10.46 7.48
N LEU A 5 -1.31 11.28 6.64
CA LEU A 5 -1.23 12.72 6.91
C LEU A 5 -2.62 13.35 6.98
N LYS A 6 -2.76 14.37 7.84
CA LYS A 6 -4.01 15.12 7.99
C LYS A 6 -4.47 15.69 6.65
N ARG A 7 -5.78 15.81 6.46
CA ARG A 7 -6.37 16.45 5.26
C ARG A 7 -5.93 17.90 5.09
N THR A 8 -5.69 18.62 6.18
CA THR A 8 -5.13 19.99 6.12
C THR A 8 -3.72 20.03 5.53
N MET A 9 -3.01 18.91 5.49
CA MET A 9 -1.68 18.73 4.89
C MET A 9 -1.74 17.94 3.57
N GLY A 10 -2.94 17.70 3.03
CA GLY A 10 -3.12 17.02 1.73
C GLY A 10 -3.16 15.49 1.78
N GLY A 11 -3.06 14.88 2.96
CA GLY A 11 -3.25 13.43 3.10
C GLY A 11 -4.72 13.01 3.22
N TYR A 12 -4.97 11.72 3.41
CA TYR A 12 -6.33 11.18 3.59
C TYR A 12 -6.79 11.17 5.06
N GLY A 13 -5.85 11.32 6.01
CA GLY A 13 -6.13 11.31 7.44
C GLY A 13 -6.53 9.93 7.96
N LEU A 14 -6.06 8.85 7.32
CA LEU A 14 -6.28 7.49 7.80
C LEU A 14 -5.53 7.27 9.13
N PRO A 15 -6.06 6.44 10.05
CA PRO A 15 -5.34 6.06 11.24
C PRO A 15 -4.01 5.39 10.87
N PHE A 16 -2.98 5.60 11.68
CA PHE A 16 -1.66 5.04 11.40
C PHE A 16 -1.69 3.50 11.43
N PRO A 17 -1.20 2.82 10.38
CA PRO A 17 -1.00 1.39 10.41
C PRO A 17 0.21 1.02 11.25
N LYS A 18 0.34 -0.26 11.59
CA LYS A 18 1.62 -0.84 11.98
C LYS A 18 2.47 -1.02 10.72
N LEU A 19 3.66 -0.44 10.74
CA LEU A 19 4.61 -0.53 9.63
C LEU A 19 5.43 -1.81 9.75
N ASN A 20 5.70 -2.47 8.63
CA ASN A 20 6.57 -3.65 8.55
C ASN A 20 6.23 -4.70 9.63
N PHE A 21 4.94 -4.94 9.83
CA PHE A 21 4.45 -5.73 10.95
C PHE A 21 4.69 -7.22 10.70
N PRO A 22 5.41 -7.91 11.60
CA PRO A 22 5.61 -9.33 11.48
C PRO A 22 4.40 -10.13 11.89
N ILE A 23 4.06 -11.14 11.09
CA ILE A 23 3.09 -12.16 11.50
C ILE A 23 3.68 -13.55 11.29
N GLU A 24 3.43 -14.42 12.25
CA GLU A 24 3.74 -15.83 12.13
C GLU A 24 2.59 -16.55 11.41
N PRO A 25 2.89 -17.41 10.42
CA PRO A 25 1.88 -18.16 9.72
C PRO A 25 1.23 -19.18 10.66
N THR A 26 -0.09 -19.30 10.55
CA THR A 26 -0.84 -20.43 11.10
C THR A 26 -0.35 -21.74 10.48
N SER A 27 -0.69 -22.87 11.09
CA SER A 27 -0.34 -24.20 10.54
C SER A 27 -0.85 -24.40 9.11
N ALA A 28 -2.05 -23.89 8.79
CA ALA A 28 -2.62 -23.92 7.45
C ALA A 28 -1.83 -23.03 6.46
N ALA A 29 -1.54 -21.78 6.85
CA ALA A 29 -0.78 -20.85 6.01
C ALA A 29 0.65 -21.35 5.74
N ARG A 30 1.29 -21.98 6.74
CA ARG A 30 2.62 -22.58 6.61
C ARG A 30 2.64 -23.71 5.59
N LYS A 31 1.59 -24.53 5.52
CA LYS A 31 1.45 -25.59 4.51
C LYS A 31 1.24 -25.03 3.10
N ALA A 32 0.59 -23.88 2.97
CA ALA A 32 0.26 -23.29 1.67
C ALA A 32 1.45 -22.64 0.96
N ALA A 33 2.41 -22.08 1.72
CA ALA A 33 3.49 -21.26 1.15
C ALA A 33 4.88 -21.51 1.76
N HIS A 34 5.02 -22.45 2.71
CA HIS A 34 6.29 -22.86 3.32
C HIS A 34 7.16 -21.73 3.89
N LYS A 35 6.58 -20.57 4.21
CA LYS A 35 7.29 -19.45 4.86
C LYS A 35 7.20 -19.57 6.38
N GLN A 36 8.23 -19.07 7.07
CA GLN A 36 8.25 -19.01 8.55
C GLN A 36 7.66 -17.71 9.11
N ARG A 37 7.58 -16.65 8.30
CA ARG A 37 7.08 -15.33 8.69
C ARG A 37 6.65 -14.54 7.46
N TYR A 38 5.66 -13.67 7.63
CA TYR A 38 5.35 -12.59 6.69
C TYR A 38 5.61 -11.23 7.36
N VAL A 39 5.94 -10.23 6.54
CA VAL A 39 6.07 -8.83 6.95
C VAL A 39 5.05 -8.05 6.15
N LEU A 40 4.12 -7.42 6.86
CA LEU A 40 3.02 -6.64 6.31
C LEU A 40 3.41 -5.16 6.30
N ASP A 41 3.37 -4.52 5.14
CA ASP A 41 3.92 -3.17 4.96
C ASP A 41 3.14 -2.12 5.76
N LEU A 42 1.82 -2.10 5.60
CA LEU A 42 0.90 -1.14 6.20
C LEU A 42 -0.30 -1.88 6.78
N TYR A 43 -0.13 -2.43 7.98
CA TYR A 43 -1.13 -3.30 8.57
C TYR A 43 -2.06 -2.59 9.56
N TRP A 44 -3.37 -2.80 9.41
CA TRP A 44 -4.40 -2.42 10.39
C TRP A 44 -4.95 -3.67 11.10
N PRO A 45 -4.41 -4.05 12.29
CA PRO A 45 -4.75 -5.32 12.93
C PRO A 45 -6.23 -5.51 13.23
N LYS A 46 -6.91 -4.45 13.67
CA LYS A 46 -8.34 -4.50 14.02
C LYS A 46 -9.22 -4.92 12.84
N ARG A 47 -8.78 -4.67 11.61
CA ARG A 47 -9.52 -4.95 10.38
C ARG A 47 -8.85 -6.02 9.52
N LYS A 48 -7.69 -6.52 9.94
CA LYS A 48 -6.84 -7.45 9.19
C LYS A 48 -6.60 -7.01 7.73
N ILE A 49 -6.38 -5.72 7.52
CA ILE A 49 -6.05 -5.16 6.20
C ILE A 49 -4.56 -4.89 6.15
N ASP A 50 -3.89 -5.38 5.11
CA ASP A 50 -2.54 -4.99 4.74
C ASP A 50 -2.57 -4.23 3.41
N VAL A 51 -1.73 -3.20 3.28
CA VAL A 51 -1.55 -2.44 2.05
C VAL A 51 -0.09 -2.50 1.65
N GLU A 52 0.20 -3.22 0.56
CA GLU A 52 1.56 -3.43 0.05
C GLU A 52 1.82 -2.53 -1.17
N TYR A 53 3.05 -2.01 -1.28
CA TYR A 53 3.46 -1.29 -2.48
C TYR A 53 4.16 -2.24 -3.45
N ASP A 54 3.61 -2.38 -4.65
CA ASP A 54 4.20 -3.18 -5.73
C ASP A 54 5.02 -2.26 -6.65
N SER A 55 6.34 -2.31 -6.47
CA SER A 55 7.31 -1.53 -7.24
C SER A 55 7.58 -2.10 -8.64
N ASP A 56 7.29 -3.39 -8.87
CA ASP A 56 7.88 -4.18 -9.96
C ASP A 56 6.84 -4.73 -10.95
N SER A 57 5.65 -4.12 -10.97
CA SER A 57 4.49 -4.54 -11.77
C SER A 57 4.73 -4.70 -13.30
N TYR A 58 5.91 -4.35 -13.81
CA TYR A 58 6.28 -4.44 -15.23
C TYR A 58 7.36 -5.49 -15.58
N HIS A 59 7.97 -6.16 -14.59
CA HIS A 59 9.09 -7.10 -14.82
C HIS A 59 8.98 -8.43 -14.04
N ALA A 60 7.80 -8.80 -13.55
CA ALA A 60 7.64 -10.04 -12.77
C ALA A 60 7.93 -11.29 -13.62
N SER A 61 8.86 -12.14 -13.16
CA SER A 61 9.04 -13.48 -13.71
C SER A 61 7.88 -14.40 -13.33
N SER A 62 7.69 -15.50 -14.05
CA SER A 62 6.67 -16.51 -13.74
C SER A 62 6.78 -17.02 -12.30
N GLU A 63 8.00 -17.18 -11.79
CA GLU A 63 8.30 -17.61 -10.42
C GLU A 63 7.88 -16.54 -9.39
N GLY A 64 8.09 -15.27 -9.70
CA GLY A 64 7.64 -14.14 -8.87
C GLY A 64 6.11 -14.10 -8.74
N ILE A 65 5.40 -14.25 -9.85
CA ILE A 65 3.94 -14.27 -9.88
C ILE A 65 3.39 -15.44 -9.03
N ALA A 66 3.97 -16.62 -9.18
CA ALA A 66 3.58 -17.79 -8.39
C ALA A 66 3.84 -17.59 -6.89
N SER A 67 5.00 -17.04 -6.51
CA SER A 67 5.34 -16.73 -5.13
C SER A 67 4.36 -15.71 -4.51
N ASP A 68 4.00 -14.66 -5.25
CA ASP A 68 3.06 -13.64 -4.77
C ASP A 68 1.63 -14.19 -4.62
N ALA A 69 1.20 -15.06 -5.55
CA ALA A 69 -0.06 -15.77 -5.42
C ALA A 69 -0.08 -16.67 -4.17
N GLN A 70 0.99 -17.44 -3.92
CA GLN A 70 1.12 -18.27 -2.72
C GLN A 70 1.11 -17.43 -1.44
N ARG A 71 1.83 -16.31 -1.41
CA ARG A 71 1.83 -15.35 -0.30
C ARG A 71 0.42 -14.84 -0.03
N ARG A 72 -0.28 -14.36 -1.06
CA ARG A 72 -1.65 -13.82 -0.93
C ARG A 72 -2.61 -14.87 -0.39
N ASN A 73 -2.53 -16.11 -0.88
CA ASN A 73 -3.36 -17.21 -0.40
C ASN A 73 -3.08 -17.53 1.07
N ALA A 74 -1.81 -17.57 1.48
CA ALA A 74 -1.44 -17.82 2.87
C ALA A 74 -1.94 -16.71 3.82
N LEU A 75 -1.84 -15.45 3.41
CA LEU A 75 -2.38 -14.32 4.18
C LEU A 75 -3.92 -14.36 4.25
N GLN A 76 -4.58 -14.73 3.15
CA GLN A 76 -6.03 -14.92 3.14
C GLN A 76 -6.49 -16.03 4.09
N LEU A 77 -5.74 -17.14 4.21
CA LEU A 77 -6.00 -18.20 5.21
C LEU A 77 -5.86 -17.71 6.67
N MET A 78 -5.24 -16.56 6.89
CA MET A 78 -5.12 -15.89 8.19
C MET A 78 -6.17 -14.78 8.37
N ASP A 79 -7.14 -14.71 7.44
CA ASP A 79 -8.11 -13.63 7.24
C ASP A 79 -7.48 -12.25 7.01
N VAL A 80 -6.25 -12.20 6.51
CA VAL A 80 -5.60 -10.95 6.13
C VAL A 80 -5.92 -10.64 4.68
N THR A 81 -6.58 -9.51 4.45
CA THR A 81 -6.83 -9.00 3.10
C THR A 81 -5.69 -8.08 2.68
N VAL A 82 -5.03 -8.41 1.58
CA VAL A 82 -3.94 -7.61 1.00
C VAL A 82 -4.50 -6.71 -0.11
N ILE A 83 -4.23 -5.42 -0.03
CA ILE A 83 -4.52 -4.43 -1.07
C ILE A 83 -3.19 -3.97 -1.66
N THR A 84 -2.91 -4.35 -2.90
CA THR A 84 -1.69 -3.95 -3.61
C THR A 84 -1.87 -2.56 -4.23
N VAL A 85 -0.90 -1.68 -4.01
CA VAL A 85 -0.79 -0.36 -4.64
C VAL A 85 0.37 -0.37 -5.60
N THR A 86 0.10 -0.33 -6.91
CA THR A 86 1.18 -0.31 -7.91
C THR A 86 1.79 1.09 -8.03
N ARG A 87 3.02 1.16 -8.57
CA ARG A 87 3.64 2.43 -8.96
C ARG A 87 2.73 3.29 -9.85
N GLY A 88 2.12 2.69 -10.88
CA GLY A 88 1.20 3.41 -11.78
C GLY A 88 0.01 4.03 -11.04
N GLN A 89 -0.56 3.31 -10.07
CA GLN A 89 -1.63 3.83 -9.22
C GLN A 89 -1.13 4.95 -8.29
N LEU A 90 0.05 4.78 -7.67
CA LEU A 90 0.63 5.78 -6.78
C LEU A 90 0.89 7.12 -7.50
N TYR A 91 1.44 7.06 -8.71
CA TYR A 91 1.82 8.25 -9.49
C TYR A 91 0.65 8.90 -10.23
N ASN A 92 -0.42 8.16 -10.52
CA ASN A 92 -1.66 8.73 -11.07
C ASN A 92 -2.58 9.26 -9.95
N ALA A 93 -2.79 10.57 -9.88
CA ALA A 93 -3.54 11.21 -8.80
C ALA A 93 -4.99 10.74 -8.65
N ALA A 94 -5.67 10.43 -9.76
CA ALA A 94 -7.04 9.95 -9.76
C ALA A 94 -7.12 8.47 -9.37
N SER A 95 -6.17 7.66 -9.87
CA SER A 95 -6.06 6.25 -9.51
C SER A 95 -5.77 6.07 -8.02
N PHE A 96 -4.78 6.81 -7.50
CA PHE A 96 -4.47 6.81 -6.07
C PHE A 96 -5.67 7.26 -5.21
N ASP A 97 -6.47 8.21 -5.68
CA ASP A 97 -7.68 8.65 -4.94
C ASP A 97 -8.70 7.54 -4.80
N ARG A 98 -8.93 6.77 -5.86
CA ARG A 98 -9.80 5.58 -5.80
C ARG A 98 -9.23 4.54 -4.84
N THR A 99 -7.94 4.22 -4.95
CA THR A 99 -7.29 3.23 -4.07
C THR A 99 -7.33 3.65 -2.60
N ALA A 100 -7.04 4.92 -2.28
CA ALA A 100 -7.10 5.44 -0.92
C ALA A 100 -8.51 5.39 -0.33
N ARG A 101 -9.56 5.58 -1.14
CA ARG A 101 -10.96 5.43 -0.70
C ARG A 101 -11.32 3.96 -0.45
N ILE A 102 -10.84 3.04 -1.28
CA ILE A 102 -11.01 1.60 -1.06
C ILE A 102 -10.35 1.21 0.27
N ILE A 103 -9.09 1.62 0.49
CA ILE A 103 -8.39 1.36 1.74
C ILE A 103 -9.17 1.92 2.93
N ALA A 104 -9.62 3.18 2.86
CA ALA A 104 -10.41 3.80 3.92
C ALA A 104 -11.68 2.99 4.25
N ALA A 105 -12.43 2.56 3.24
CA ALA A 105 -13.61 1.73 3.43
C ALA A 105 -13.26 0.38 4.06
N SER A 106 -12.23 -0.31 3.59
CA SER A 106 -11.78 -1.60 4.11
C SER A 106 -11.34 -1.54 5.57
N ILE A 107 -10.77 -0.42 6.01
CA ILE A 107 -10.40 -0.21 7.42
C ILE A 107 -11.55 0.39 8.26
N GLY A 108 -12.72 0.62 7.67
CA GLY A 108 -13.90 1.16 8.34
C GLY A 108 -13.82 2.65 8.67
N VAL A 109 -13.10 3.42 7.85
CA VAL A 109 -12.94 4.88 7.98
C VAL A 109 -13.78 5.58 6.91
N ARG A 110 -14.70 6.43 7.35
CA ARG A 110 -15.47 7.30 6.46
C ARG A 110 -14.70 8.59 6.19
N LEU A 111 -14.32 8.80 4.94
CA LEU A 111 -13.66 10.03 4.53
C LEU A 111 -14.66 11.20 4.44
N PRO A 112 -14.27 12.43 4.86
CA PRO A 112 -15.07 13.63 4.67
C PRO A 112 -15.31 13.93 3.19
N LYS A 113 -16.32 14.78 2.93
CA LYS A 113 -16.55 15.34 1.60
C LYS A 113 -15.28 16.04 1.08
N THR A 114 -15.06 15.92 -0.22
CA THR A 114 -13.98 16.61 -0.92
C THR A 114 -14.20 18.12 -0.79
N SER A 115 -13.15 18.86 -0.45
CA SER A 115 -13.16 20.33 -0.42
C SER A 115 -12.05 20.87 -1.32
N GLN A 116 -12.24 22.07 -1.87
CA GLN A 116 -11.24 22.70 -2.74
C GLN A 116 -9.88 22.86 -2.03
N ARG A 117 -9.92 23.26 -0.76
CA ARG A 117 -8.71 23.36 0.07
C ARG A 117 -7.96 22.02 0.16
N TRP A 118 -8.67 20.91 0.37
CA TRP A 118 -8.02 19.60 0.43
C TRP A 118 -7.46 19.18 -0.93
N ILE A 119 -8.17 19.48 -2.03
CA ILE A 119 -7.66 19.21 -3.39
C ILE A 119 -6.32 19.93 -3.61
N SER A 120 -6.24 21.23 -3.30
CA SER A 120 -5.01 22.01 -3.43
C SER A 120 -3.88 21.47 -2.55
N GLN A 121 -4.17 21.15 -1.28
CA GLN A 121 -3.17 20.58 -0.38
C GLN A 121 -2.69 19.19 -0.84
N LYS A 122 -3.61 18.35 -1.36
CA LYS A 122 -3.28 17.03 -1.91
C LYS A 122 -2.35 17.14 -3.11
N GLN A 123 -2.61 18.08 -4.01
CA GLN A 123 -1.74 18.35 -5.16
C GLN A 123 -0.35 18.80 -4.72
N MET A 124 -0.27 19.72 -3.75
CA MET A 124 1.01 20.19 -3.20
C MET A 124 1.80 19.05 -2.55
N LEU A 125 1.15 18.23 -1.71
CA LEU A 125 1.79 17.07 -1.09
C LEU A 125 2.34 16.11 -2.15
N ARG A 126 1.55 15.81 -3.18
CA ARG A 126 2.00 14.94 -4.29
C ARG A 126 3.19 15.52 -5.03
N TYR A 127 3.18 16.83 -5.30
CA TYR A 127 4.31 17.51 -5.93
C TYR A 127 5.59 17.37 -5.08
N VAL A 128 5.52 17.66 -3.78
CA VAL A 128 6.68 17.60 -2.89
C VAL A 128 7.26 16.19 -2.79
N LEU A 129 6.42 15.16 -2.71
CA LEU A 129 6.90 13.79 -2.51
C LEU A 129 7.36 13.11 -3.78
N LEU A 130 6.63 13.28 -4.90
CA LEU A 130 6.94 12.55 -6.13
C LEU A 130 7.96 13.27 -7.03
N LYS A 131 8.13 14.59 -6.89
CA LYS A 131 9.15 15.34 -7.66
C LYS A 131 10.57 14.94 -7.28
N ASN A 132 10.80 14.53 -6.04
CA ASN A 132 12.13 14.16 -5.57
C ASN A 132 12.49 12.70 -5.91
N GLU A 133 11.52 11.78 -5.97
CA GLU A 133 11.76 10.38 -6.35
C GLU A 133 12.24 10.24 -7.80
N THR A 134 11.70 11.05 -8.72
CA THR A 134 12.09 11.04 -10.15
C THR A 134 13.50 11.55 -10.43
N LYS A 135 14.13 12.28 -9.50
CA LYS A 135 15.53 12.73 -9.62
C LYS A 135 16.54 11.71 -9.11
N THR A 136 16.19 10.93 -8.10
CA THR A 136 17.09 9.95 -7.47
C THR A 136 17.34 8.76 -8.39
N GLU A 137 16.33 8.34 -9.18
CA GLU A 137 16.44 7.21 -10.12
C GLU A 137 17.33 7.50 -11.35
N ARG A 138 17.41 8.76 -11.82
CA ARG A 138 18.29 9.13 -12.95
C ARG A 138 19.79 9.03 -12.64
N LYS A 139 20.18 8.94 -11.36
CA LYS A 139 21.57 8.76 -10.94
C LYS A 139 21.97 7.29 -10.75
N GLY A 140 21.02 6.35 -10.78
CA GLY A 140 21.27 4.92 -10.52
C GLY A 140 21.51 4.05 -11.76
N ASN A 141 21.26 4.56 -12.98
CA ASN A 141 21.42 3.83 -14.24
C ASN A 141 22.71 4.21 -15.00
N SER A 142 23.78 4.56 -14.29
CA SER A 142 25.09 4.83 -14.88
C SER A 142 26.18 4.04 -14.15
N THR A 143 26.19 2.73 -14.40
CA THR A 143 27.35 1.83 -14.24
C THR A 143 27.18 0.69 -15.21
#